data_AF-A0A8S9L3G2-F1
#
_entry.id   AF-A0A8S9L3G2-F1
#
_cell.length_a   1.000
_cell.length_b   1.000
_cell.length_c   1.000
_cell.angle_alpha   90.00
_cell.angle_beta   90.00
_cell.angle_gamma   90.00
#
_symmetry.space_group_name_H-M   'P 1'
#
loop_
_entity.id
_entity.type
_entity.pdbx_description
1 polymer ?
#
loop_
_entity_poly.entity_id
_entity_poly.type
_entity_poly.pdbx_seq_one_letter_code
_entity_poly.pdbx_strand_id
1 'polypeptide(L)'
;MLLGDANGVTIEGSLNYALSLPKEIELKEDDWVEILNFDLRYVFELHRTTKHKYTIKFNESTLFRKIQPVNGSNFLCCANFRGIKRGLYHPMYTHIQCVSYGALANRLNAFWRSNTADVVVCVLRLWRIEWGAGGFNYVTNMEGGSYILFDTDIPEIQFFKSQIPSIDF
;
A
#
# COMPACT_ATOMS: atom_id res chain seq x y z
N MET A 1 6.57 -3.20 8.94
CA MET A 1 7.05 -3.14 7.53
C MET A 1 6.28 -4.16 6.72
N LEU A 2 6.00 -3.86 5.46
CA LEU A 2 5.50 -4.86 4.51
C LEU A 2 6.67 -5.27 3.61
N LEU A 3 6.91 -6.57 3.51
CA LEU A 3 7.96 -7.16 2.68
C LEU A 3 7.32 -7.89 1.52
N GLY A 4 7.88 -7.76 0.31
CA GLY A 4 7.49 -8.52 -0.87
C GLY A 4 8.67 -9.34 -1.37
N ASP A 5 8.42 -10.54 -1.86
CA ASP A 5 9.43 -11.35 -2.56
C ASP A 5 9.41 -11.10 -4.08
N ALA A 6 10.30 -11.78 -4.81
CA ALA A 6 10.41 -11.65 -6.27
C ALA A 6 9.14 -12.09 -7.04
N ASN A 7 8.19 -12.76 -6.39
CA ASN A 7 6.94 -13.22 -6.99
C ASN A 7 5.73 -12.36 -6.55
N GLY A 8 5.97 -11.29 -5.78
CA GLY A 8 4.92 -10.43 -5.24
C GLY A 8 4.16 -11.05 -4.06
N VAL A 9 4.69 -12.12 -3.46
CA VAL A 9 4.14 -12.66 -2.21
C VAL A 9 4.60 -11.76 -1.09
N THR A 10 3.64 -11.21 -0.34
CA THR A 10 3.93 -10.27 0.74
C THR A 10 3.85 -10.92 2.11
N ILE A 11 4.69 -10.48 3.03
CA ILE A 11 4.66 -10.85 4.44
C ILE A 11 4.84 -9.60 5.31
N GLU A 12 4.13 -9.51 6.42
CA GLU A 12 4.32 -8.43 7.37
C GLU A 12 5.52 -8.74 8.27
N GLY A 13 6.46 -7.80 8.37
CA GLY A 13 7.54 -7.81 9.34
C GLY A 13 7.31 -6.76 10.43
N SER A 14 7.58 -7.11 11.68
CA SER A 14 7.44 -6.17 12.79
C SER A 14 8.71 -6.12 13.65
N LEU A 15 9.09 -4.89 13.97
CA LEU A 15 10.18 -4.58 14.88
C LEU A 15 9.57 -4.40 16.28
N ASN A 16 10.19 -4.96 17.31
CA ASN A 16 9.81 -4.63 18.68
C ASN A 16 10.27 -3.20 18.99
N TYR A 17 9.48 -2.41 19.72
CA TYR A 17 9.85 -1.03 20.11
C TYR A 17 11.19 -0.93 20.86
N ALA A 18 11.60 -2.00 21.55
CA ALA A 18 12.88 -2.09 22.24
C ALA A 18 14.07 -2.37 21.31
N LEU A 19 13.81 -2.78 20.07
CA LEU A 19 14.81 -3.10 19.07
C LEU A 19 14.83 -1.99 18.03
N SER A 20 15.97 -1.34 17.87
CA SER A 20 16.26 -0.57 16.67
C SER A 20 17.03 -1.46 15.71
N LEU A 21 16.76 -1.35 14.41
CA LEU A 21 17.72 -1.87 13.42
C LEU A 21 19.10 -1.27 13.71
N PRO A 22 20.21 -2.00 13.47
CA PRO A 22 21.54 -1.45 13.60
C PRO A 22 21.60 -0.10 12.89
N LYS A 23 22.16 0.93 13.52
CA LYS A 23 22.15 2.33 13.03
C LYS A 23 22.67 2.48 11.59
N GLU A 24 23.43 1.51 11.11
CA GLU A 24 24.01 1.47 9.76
C GLU A 24 23.02 1.03 8.68
N ILE A 25 21.89 0.41 9.03
CA ILE A 25 20.91 -0.13 8.09
C ILE A 25 19.65 0.74 8.09
N GLU A 26 19.67 1.77 7.25
CA GLU A 26 18.46 2.51 6.86
C GLU A 26 17.75 1.75 5.73
N LEU A 27 16.60 1.15 6.04
CA LEU A 27 15.72 0.51 5.05
C LEU A 27 14.76 1.54 4.47
N LYS A 28 14.76 1.67 3.14
CA LYS A 28 13.83 2.53 2.38
C LYS A 28 12.84 1.67 1.61
N GLU A 29 11.74 2.28 1.20
CA GLU A 29 10.85 1.65 0.23
C GLU A 29 11.65 1.30 -1.04
N ASP A 30 11.30 0.19 -1.68
CA ASP A 30 11.96 -0.39 -2.86
C ASP A 30 13.39 -0.94 -2.66
N ASP A 31 13.96 -0.88 -1.44
CA ASP A 31 15.21 -1.58 -1.13
C ASP A 31 15.01 -3.11 -1.20
N TRP A 32 15.92 -3.79 -1.91
CA TRP A 32 16.01 -5.24 -1.87
C TRP A 32 16.95 -5.68 -0.76
N VAL A 33 16.45 -6.56 0.11
CA VAL A 33 17.19 -7.05 1.26
C VAL A 33 17.06 -8.55 1.42
N GLU A 34 18.16 -9.18 1.79
CA GLU A 34 18.17 -10.49 2.39
C GLU A 34 18.04 -10.34 3.91
N ILE A 35 17.15 -11.14 4.51
CA ILE A 35 16.86 -11.12 5.94
C ILE A 35 17.11 -12.52 6.48
N LEU A 36 17.93 -12.63 7.52
CA LEU A 36 18.31 -13.89 8.16
C LEU A 36 18.00 -13.83 9.66
N ASN A 37 17.90 -15.01 10.28
CA ASN A 37 17.76 -15.18 11.75
C ASN A 37 16.56 -14.43 12.36
N PHE A 38 15.39 -14.56 11.75
CA PHE A 38 14.14 -14.00 12.25
C PHE A 38 13.20 -15.08 12.79
N ASP A 39 12.26 -14.68 13.62
CA ASP A 39 11.21 -15.56 14.12
C ASP A 39 9.94 -15.43 13.28
N LEU A 40 9.16 -16.51 13.20
CA LEU A 40 7.82 -16.50 12.63
C LEU A 40 6.77 -16.58 13.74
N ARG A 41 5.71 -15.78 13.61
CA ARG A 41 4.51 -15.90 14.45
C ARG A 41 3.27 -16.06 13.62
N TYR A 42 2.36 -16.90 14.09
CA TYR A 42 1.05 -17.03 13.47
C TYR A 42 0.24 -15.75 13.70
N VAL A 43 -0.43 -15.26 12.65
CA VAL A 43 -1.25 -14.04 12.68
C VAL A 43 -2.69 -14.44 13.00
N PHE A 44 -3.22 -13.87 14.08
CA PHE A 44 -4.59 -14.08 14.57
C PHE A 44 -5.39 -12.77 14.64
N GLU A 45 -4.79 -11.66 14.22
CA GLU A 45 -5.40 -10.34 14.19
C GLU A 45 -6.53 -10.27 13.15
N LEU A 46 -7.59 -9.54 13.52
CA LEU A 46 -8.76 -9.31 12.65
C LEU A 46 -8.42 -8.50 11.39
N HIS A 47 -7.44 -7.60 11.51
CA HIS A 47 -6.98 -6.75 10.42
C HIS A 47 -5.61 -7.20 9.97
N ARG A 48 -5.44 -7.38 8.67
CA ARG A 48 -4.20 -7.89 8.07
C ARG A 48 -3.83 -7.06 6.86
N THR A 49 -2.55 -6.76 6.73
CA THR A 49 -1.96 -6.06 5.57
C THR A 49 -1.59 -7.02 4.44
N THR A 50 -1.44 -8.31 4.75
CA THR A 50 -1.12 -9.40 3.82
C THR A 50 -2.01 -10.63 4.05
N LYS A 51 -2.14 -11.47 3.02
CA LYS A 51 -2.77 -12.80 3.08
C LYS A 51 -1.89 -13.87 3.74
N HIS A 52 -0.61 -13.61 3.97
CA HIS A 52 0.32 -14.59 4.51
C HIS A 52 -0.02 -14.97 5.96
N LYS A 53 -0.10 -16.27 6.27
CA LYS A 53 -0.57 -16.82 7.57
C LYS A 53 0.31 -16.43 8.76
N TYR A 54 1.57 -16.10 8.49
CA TYR A 54 2.57 -15.73 9.49
C TYR A 54 3.06 -14.30 9.30
N THR A 55 3.58 -13.71 10.37
CA THR A 55 4.34 -12.46 10.39
C THR A 55 5.77 -12.74 10.83
N ILE A 56 6.72 -11.97 10.31
CA ILE A 56 8.11 -11.97 10.76
C ILE A 56 8.22 -11.11 12.03
N LYS A 57 8.81 -11.68 13.08
CA LYS A 57 9.28 -10.95 14.25
C LYS A 57 10.79 -10.84 14.18
N PHE A 58 11.27 -9.61 14.05
CA PHE A 58 12.69 -9.33 14.15
C PHE A 58 13.11 -9.36 15.61
N ASN A 59 14.30 -9.91 15.85
CA ASN A 59 14.92 -10.06 17.16
C ASN A 59 16.37 -9.54 17.10
N GLU A 60 17.10 -9.66 18.21
CA GLU A 60 18.48 -9.18 18.32
C GLU A 60 19.47 -9.90 17.40
N SER A 61 19.16 -11.13 16.96
CA SER A 61 20.02 -11.90 16.06
C SER A 61 19.65 -11.74 14.58
N THR A 62 18.57 -11.02 14.27
CA THR A 62 18.12 -10.77 12.90
C THR A 62 19.17 -9.95 12.15
N LEU A 63 19.56 -10.44 10.98
CA LEU A 63 20.51 -9.77 10.10
C LEU A 63 19.80 -9.28 8.84
N PHE A 64 20.17 -8.07 8.41
CA PHE A 64 19.72 -7.48 7.16
C PHE A 64 20.93 -7.23 6.26
N ARG A 65 20.81 -7.60 4.99
CA ARG A 65 21.84 -7.35 3.97
C ARG A 65 21.19 -6.77 2.73
N LYS A 66 21.55 -5.55 2.34
CA LYS A 66 21.10 -4.99 1.05
C LYS A 66 21.68 -5.84 -0.09
N ILE A 67 20.84 -6.15 -1.07
CA ILE A 67 21.21 -6.91 -2.26
C ILE A 67 20.83 -6.11 -3.51
N GLN A 68 21.36 -6.51 -4.66
CA GLN A 68 20.91 -5.95 -5.93
C GLN A 68 19.45 -6.37 -6.20
N PRO A 69 18.64 -5.50 -6.83
CA PRO A 69 17.29 -5.84 -7.22
C PRO A 69 17.24 -7.13 -8.03
N VAL A 70 16.40 -8.08 -7.60
CA VAL A 70 16.24 -9.36 -8.31
C VAL A 70 15.30 -9.19 -9.52
N ASN A 71 14.36 -8.24 -9.44
CA ASN A 71 13.59 -7.76 -10.58
C ASN A 71 13.15 -6.30 -10.39
N GLY A 72 12.64 -5.69 -11.46
CA GLY A 72 12.12 -4.31 -11.46
C GLY A 72 10.59 -4.22 -11.34
N SER A 73 9.91 -5.27 -10.87
CA SER A 73 8.45 -5.22 -10.73
C SER A 73 8.06 -4.36 -9.54
N ASN A 74 7.01 -3.55 -9.70
CA ASN A 74 6.45 -2.74 -8.63
C ASN A 74 5.43 -3.51 -7.75
N PHE A 75 5.13 -4.77 -8.12
CA PHE A 75 4.20 -5.68 -7.46
C PHE A 75 2.87 -5.05 -7.02
N LEU A 76 2.38 -4.08 -7.80
CA LEU A 76 1.12 -3.41 -7.52
C LEU A 76 -0.04 -4.40 -7.63
N CYS A 77 -0.51 -4.91 -6.50
CA CYS A 77 -1.71 -5.73 -6.42
C CYS A 77 -2.93 -4.85 -6.15
N CYS A 78 -3.33 -4.05 -7.15
CA CYS A 78 -4.48 -3.16 -7.02
C CYS A 78 -5.77 -3.98 -6.86
N ALA A 79 -6.56 -3.64 -5.84
CA ALA A 79 -7.88 -4.25 -5.68
C ALA A 79 -8.76 -3.92 -6.90
N ASN A 80 -9.33 -4.94 -7.52
CA ASN A 80 -10.23 -4.73 -8.65
C ASN A 80 -11.50 -3.99 -8.18
N PHE A 81 -11.82 -2.87 -8.83
CA PHE A 81 -13.02 -2.08 -8.54
C PHE A 81 -14.31 -2.90 -8.54
N ARG A 82 -14.45 -3.87 -9.47
CA ARG A 82 -15.59 -4.80 -9.51
C ARG A 82 -15.59 -5.78 -8.34
N GLY A 83 -14.40 -6.11 -7.80
CA GLY A 83 -14.25 -6.90 -6.58
C GLY A 83 -14.76 -6.13 -5.34
N ILE A 84 -14.43 -4.84 -5.24
CA ILE A 84 -14.99 -3.94 -4.23
C ILE A 84 -16.52 -3.81 -4.45
N LYS A 85 -16.95 -3.65 -5.70
CA LYS A 85 -18.36 -3.53 -6.10
C LYS A 85 -19.19 -4.81 -5.91
N ARG A 86 -18.59 -6.01 -5.89
CA ARG A 86 -19.33 -7.26 -5.65
C ARG A 86 -19.86 -7.38 -4.21
N GLY A 87 -19.29 -6.61 -3.26
CA GLY A 87 -19.90 -6.36 -1.95
C GLY A 87 -20.95 -5.23 -1.94
N LEU A 88 -21.29 -4.68 -3.11
CA LEU A 88 -21.96 -3.39 -3.36
C LEU A 88 -22.79 -3.46 -4.66
N TYR A 89 -23.64 -4.48 -4.83
CA TYR A 89 -24.55 -4.59 -5.99
C TYR A 89 -25.53 -3.41 -6.04
N HIS A 90 -25.09 -2.25 -6.52
CA HIS A 90 -25.95 -1.11 -6.85
C HIS A 90 -25.41 -0.35 -8.08
N PRO A 91 -26.27 -0.03 -9.06
CA PRO A 91 -25.88 0.64 -10.31
C PRO A 91 -25.21 2.02 -10.12
N MET A 92 -25.52 2.75 -9.05
CA MET A 92 -25.00 4.10 -8.78
C MET A 92 -23.57 4.18 -8.22
N TYR A 93 -22.93 3.07 -7.82
CA TYR A 93 -21.54 3.12 -7.34
C TYR A 93 -20.57 3.12 -8.53
N THR A 94 -20.40 4.29 -9.15
CA THR A 94 -19.32 4.62 -10.08
C THR A 94 -18.18 5.37 -9.39
N HIS A 95 -18.43 5.96 -8.23
CA HIS A 95 -17.47 6.74 -7.45
C HIS A 95 -17.32 6.11 -6.07
N ILE A 96 -16.07 6.01 -5.60
CA ILE A 96 -15.73 5.55 -4.25
C ILE A 96 -15.29 6.77 -3.45
N GLN A 97 -15.89 6.98 -2.28
CA GLN A 97 -15.42 8.01 -1.36
C GLN A 97 -14.11 7.55 -0.70
N CYS A 98 -13.08 8.39 -0.82
CA CYS A 98 -11.77 8.17 -0.18
C CYS A 98 -11.51 9.31 0.82
N VAL A 99 -11.28 8.97 2.08
CA VAL A 99 -11.08 9.94 3.16
C VAL A 99 -9.66 9.80 3.71
N SER A 100 -8.88 10.87 3.64
CA SER A 100 -7.55 10.93 4.26
C SER A 100 -7.55 11.77 5.52
N TYR A 101 -6.70 11.39 6.47
CA TYR A 101 -6.50 12.05 7.76
C TYR A 101 -5.03 12.38 8.01
N GLY A 102 -4.78 13.26 8.97
CA GLY A 102 -3.45 13.58 9.49
C GLY A 102 -2.49 14.14 8.43
N ALA A 103 -1.23 13.73 8.51
CA ALA A 103 -0.18 14.22 7.61
C ALA A 103 -0.46 13.91 6.12
N LEU A 104 -1.12 12.78 5.82
CA LEU A 104 -1.46 12.41 4.44
C LEU A 104 -2.54 13.33 3.86
N ALA A 105 -3.51 13.77 4.66
CA ALA A 105 -4.52 14.75 4.25
C ALA A 105 -3.90 16.11 3.90
N ASN A 106 -2.95 16.57 4.72
CA ASN A 106 -2.21 17.81 4.46
C ASN A 106 -1.42 17.71 3.14
N ARG A 107 -0.75 16.59 2.89
CA ARG A 107 -0.02 16.34 1.64
C ARG A 107 -0.96 16.32 0.43
N LEU A 108 -2.09 15.63 0.52
CA LEU A 108 -3.10 15.59 -0.54
C LEU A 108 -3.62 17.00 -0.87
N ASN A 109 -3.98 17.79 0.15
CA ASN A 109 -4.46 19.15 -0.04
C ASN A 109 -3.37 20.07 -0.63
N ALA A 110 -2.13 19.96 -0.18
CA ALA A 110 -1.01 20.72 -0.74
C ALA A 110 -0.77 20.38 -2.22
N PHE A 111 -0.75 19.08 -2.56
CA PHE A 111 -0.63 18.62 -3.94
C PHE A 111 -1.74 19.19 -4.83
N TRP A 112 -3.01 19.03 -4.41
CA TRP A 112 -4.15 19.48 -5.21
C TRP A 112 -4.15 21.00 -5.42
N ARG A 113 -3.82 21.79 -4.39
CA ARG A 113 -3.70 23.26 -4.51
C ARG A 113 -2.61 23.71 -5.48
N SER A 114 -1.58 22.91 -5.67
CA SER A 114 -0.48 23.20 -6.59
C SER A 114 -0.67 22.63 -8.00
N ASN A 115 -1.65 21.74 -8.19
CA ASN A 115 -1.88 21.06 -9.46
C ASN A 115 -2.95 21.79 -10.27
N THR A 116 -2.75 21.87 -11.58
CA THR A 116 -3.70 22.46 -12.54
C THR A 116 -4.42 21.41 -13.39
N ALA A 117 -4.12 20.12 -13.21
CA ALA A 117 -4.77 19.04 -13.95
C ALA A 117 -6.20 18.81 -13.45
N ASP A 118 -7.13 18.62 -14.39
CA ASP A 118 -8.53 18.32 -14.06
C ASP A 118 -8.70 16.88 -13.53
N VAL A 119 -7.85 15.96 -13.99
CA VAL A 119 -7.86 14.55 -13.60
C VAL A 119 -6.44 14.09 -13.28
N VAL A 120 -6.28 13.46 -12.11
CA VAL A 120 -5.01 12.90 -11.62
C VAL A 120 -5.20 11.42 -11.36
N VAL A 121 -4.36 10.57 -11.98
CA VAL A 121 -4.38 9.14 -11.70
C VAL A 121 -3.56 8.88 -10.44
N CYS A 122 -4.18 8.23 -9.45
CA CYS A 122 -3.56 7.96 -8.17
C CYS A 122 -3.52 6.47 -7.85
N VAL A 123 -2.50 6.04 -7.11
CA VAL A 123 -2.49 4.72 -6.45
C VAL A 123 -2.50 4.88 -4.94
N LEU A 124 -3.56 4.32 -4.34
CA LEU A 124 -3.80 4.31 -2.91
C LEU A 124 -3.18 3.03 -2.32
N ARG A 125 -2.00 3.12 -1.68
CA ARG A 125 -1.33 1.95 -1.07
C ARG A 125 -1.69 1.79 0.40
N LEU A 126 -2.01 0.55 0.78
CA LEU A 126 -2.39 0.17 2.15
C LEU A 126 -3.56 0.97 2.71
N TRP A 127 -4.54 1.29 1.87
CA TRP A 127 -5.79 1.92 2.32
C TRP A 127 -6.78 0.86 2.81
N ARG A 128 -7.53 1.21 3.86
CA ARG A 128 -8.52 0.35 4.50
C ARG A 128 -9.91 0.63 3.98
N ILE A 129 -10.68 -0.42 3.76
CA ILE A 129 -12.12 -0.32 3.47
C ILE A 129 -12.88 -0.24 4.78
N GLU A 130 -13.74 0.78 4.91
CA GLU A 130 -14.67 0.93 6.04
C GLU A 130 -16.05 0.40 5.67
N TRP A 131 -16.58 -0.45 6.55
CA TRP A 131 -17.91 -1.03 6.44
C TRP A 131 -18.82 -0.44 7.52
N GLY A 132 -20.05 -0.12 7.16
CA GLY A 132 -21.06 0.39 8.07
C GLY A 132 -22.40 -0.33 7.92
N ALA A 133 -23.42 0.16 8.62
CA ALA A 133 -24.79 -0.29 8.42
C ALA A 133 -25.20 -0.02 6.96
N GLY A 134 -25.56 -1.08 6.23
CA GLY A 134 -25.92 -0.98 4.80
C GLY A 134 -24.78 -1.30 3.82
N GLY A 135 -23.58 -1.67 4.30
CA GLY A 135 -22.50 -2.17 3.47
C GLY A 135 -21.27 -1.26 3.46
N PHE A 136 -20.60 -1.17 2.31
CA PHE A 136 -19.40 -0.35 2.18
C PHE A 136 -19.75 1.12 2.35
N ASN A 137 -18.90 1.84 3.09
CA ASN A 137 -19.09 3.26 3.38
C ASN A 137 -18.08 4.12 2.61
N TYR A 138 -16.80 3.98 2.94
CA TYR A 138 -15.70 4.70 2.28
C TYR A 138 -14.38 3.93 2.42
N VAL A 139 -13.34 4.39 1.73
CA VAL A 139 -11.96 3.93 1.91
C VAL A 139 -11.18 4.99 2.67
N THR A 140 -10.32 4.59 3.62
CA THR A 140 -9.52 5.54 4.40
C THR A 140 -8.08 5.10 4.61
N ASN A 141 -7.23 6.05 5.01
CA ASN A 141 -5.83 5.79 5.28
C ASN A 141 -5.61 5.28 6.72
N MET A 142 -4.60 4.46 6.89
CA MET A 142 -3.98 4.12 8.16
C MET A 142 -2.81 5.08 8.39
N GLU A 143 -2.85 5.82 9.49
CA GLU A 143 -1.80 6.79 9.82
C GLU A 143 -0.44 6.09 9.97
N GLY A 144 0.59 6.63 9.31
CA GLY A 144 1.93 6.05 9.28
C GLY A 144 2.12 4.83 8.36
N GLY A 145 1.06 4.29 7.76
CA GLY A 145 1.14 3.10 6.91
C GLY A 145 0.67 3.29 5.46
N SER A 146 -0.38 4.08 5.25
CA SER A 146 -0.89 4.32 3.89
C SER A 146 -0.18 5.47 3.19
N TYR A 147 -0.16 5.43 1.86
CA TYR A 147 0.25 6.57 1.06
C TYR A 147 -0.50 6.67 -0.27
N ILE A 148 -0.27 7.78 -0.98
CA ILE A 148 -0.79 8.06 -2.31
C ILE A 148 0.37 8.32 -3.27
N LEU A 149 0.44 7.57 -4.37
CA LEU A 149 1.19 7.94 -5.57
C LEU A 149 0.32 8.83 -6.44
N PHE A 150 0.78 10.01 -6.77
CA PHE A 150 0.14 10.89 -7.73
C PHE A 150 0.89 10.81 -9.06
N ASP A 151 0.19 10.49 -10.16
CA ASP A 151 0.69 10.50 -11.55
C ASP A 151 2.10 9.89 -11.73
N THR A 152 2.35 8.76 -11.09
CA THR A 152 3.65 8.09 -11.14
C THR A 152 3.93 7.44 -12.50
N ASP A 153 5.20 7.38 -12.89
CA ASP A 153 5.65 6.82 -14.18
C ASP A 153 5.76 5.28 -14.20
N ILE A 154 5.03 4.60 -13.32
CA ILE A 154 5.01 3.14 -13.28
C ILE A 154 4.29 2.61 -14.54
N PRO A 155 4.87 1.68 -15.31
CA PRO A 155 4.33 1.25 -16.59
C PRO A 155 2.86 0.80 -16.55
N GLU A 156 2.45 0.07 -15.51
CA GLU A 156 1.07 -0.40 -15.35
C GLU A 156 0.09 0.75 -15.13
N ILE A 157 0.53 1.82 -14.45
CA ILE A 157 -0.28 3.01 -14.20
C ILE A 157 -0.37 3.87 -15.45
N GLN A 158 0.73 4.01 -16.20
CA GLN A 158 0.73 4.70 -17.49
C GLN A 158 -0.14 3.97 -18.51
N PHE A 159 -0.07 2.64 -18.55
CA PHE A 159 -0.97 1.82 -19.35
C PHE A 159 -2.42 2.06 -18.96
N PHE A 160 -2.77 2.00 -17.66
CA PHE A 160 -4.12 2.30 -17.20
C PHE A 160 -4.58 3.71 -17.59
N LYS A 161 -3.72 4.73 -17.38
CA LYS A 161 -3.99 6.12 -17.74
C LYS A 161 -4.30 6.28 -19.23
N SER A 162 -3.59 5.55 -20.10
CA SER A 162 -3.84 5.56 -21.56
C SER A 162 -5.22 5.00 -21.95
N GLN A 163 -5.85 4.20 -21.08
CA GLN A 163 -7.17 3.63 -21.32
C GLN A 163 -8.31 4.52 -20.81
N ILE A 164 -8.00 5.59 -20.05
CA ILE A 164 -9.00 6.55 -19.59
C ILE A 164 -9.37 7.42 -20.80
N PRO A 165 -10.64 7.45 -21.23
CA PRO A 165 -11.06 8.35 -22.30
C PRO A 165 -10.70 9.79 -21.91
N SER A 166 -10.24 10.59 -22.88
CA SER A 166 -10.15 12.04 -22.67
C SER A 166 -11.53 12.53 -22.28
N ILE A 167 -11.68 12.97 -21.04
CA ILE A 167 -12.89 13.64 -20.60
C ILE A 167 -12.73 15.07 -21.11
N ASP A 168 -13.27 15.33 -22.29
CA ASP A 168 -13.47 16.69 -22.76
C ASP A 168 -14.53 17.31 -21.83
N PHE A 169 -14.12 18.26 -20.99
CA PHE A 169 -15.02 19.06 -20.15
C PHE A 169 -15.73 20.13 -20.98
#